data_AF-A0A2K1P3V8-F1
#
_entry.id   AF-A0A2K1P3V8-F1
#
_cell.length_a   1.000
_cell.length_b   1.000
_cell.length_c   1.000
_cell.angle_alpha   90.00
_cell.angle_beta   90.00
_cell.angle_gamma   90.00
#
_symmetry.space_group_name_H-M   'P 1'
#
loop_
_entity.id
_entity.type
_entity.pdbx_description
1 polymer ?
#
loop_
_entity_poly.entity_id
_entity_poly.type
_entity_poly.pdbx_seq_one_letter_code
_entity_poly.pdbx_strand_id
1 'polypeptide(L)'
;MSAIPFIELDRNKSKKKQLFARKKPNISIILRLLLLSALIFILGFVSFQIYRQIDLYYNLKEQYNEIEKRKEELNDEILKRNQILLDLKNRLADKGVIINGEEFHQMDLYNFP
;
A
#
# COMPACT_ATOMS: atom_id res chain seq x y z
N MET A 1 -22.78 -55.74 -82.17
CA MET A 1 -23.11 -55.09 -80.88
C MET A 1 -21.84 -54.42 -80.36
N SER A 2 -21.87 -53.09 -80.23
CA SER A 2 -20.72 -52.27 -79.85
C SER A 2 -20.39 -52.43 -78.36
N ALA A 3 -19.13 -52.73 -78.05
CA ALA A 3 -18.63 -52.66 -76.67
C ALA A 3 -18.46 -51.18 -76.28
N ILE A 4 -19.27 -50.72 -75.33
CA ILE A 4 -19.10 -49.41 -74.68
C ILE A 4 -18.21 -49.65 -73.44
N PRO A 5 -17.15 -48.85 -73.21
CA PRO A 5 -16.23 -49.09 -72.12
C PRO A 5 -16.84 -48.68 -70.77
N PHE A 6 -16.53 -49.47 -69.75
CA PHE A 6 -16.79 -49.15 -68.35
C PHE A 6 -16.15 -47.81 -67.98
N ILE A 7 -16.96 -46.84 -67.57
CA ILE A 7 -16.50 -45.66 -66.84
C ILE A 7 -16.61 -46.01 -65.36
N GLU A 8 -15.50 -46.42 -64.75
CA GLU A 8 -15.33 -46.50 -63.30
C GLU A 8 -15.46 -45.09 -62.72
N LEU A 9 -16.63 -44.77 -62.18
CA LEU A 9 -16.88 -43.56 -61.42
C LEU A 9 -16.08 -43.60 -60.10
N ASP A 10 -14.90 -43.00 -60.19
CA ASP A 10 -14.29 -42.13 -59.18
C ASP A 10 -14.30 -42.66 -57.74
N ARG A 11 -13.36 -43.57 -57.49
CA ARG A 11 -12.98 -44.06 -56.16
C ARG A 11 -12.16 -42.99 -55.39
N ASN A 12 -12.60 -41.73 -55.36
CA ASN A 12 -11.91 -40.65 -54.65
C ASN A 12 -12.72 -40.02 -53.50
N LYS A 13 -13.70 -40.75 -52.96
CA LYS A 13 -14.40 -40.36 -51.71
C LYS A 13 -13.78 -40.93 -50.43
N SER A 14 -12.71 -41.73 -50.49
CA SER A 14 -12.08 -42.30 -49.29
C SER A 14 -10.93 -41.46 -48.73
N LYS A 15 -10.25 -40.63 -49.54
CA LYS A 15 -9.12 -39.81 -49.08
C LYS A 15 -9.54 -38.62 -48.20
N LYS A 16 -10.77 -38.12 -48.32
CA LYS A 16 -11.26 -37.00 -47.51
C LYS A 16 -11.65 -37.39 -46.06
N LYS A 17 -11.85 -38.68 -45.78
CA LYS A 17 -12.19 -39.15 -44.41
C LYS A 17 -10.98 -39.41 -43.51
N GLN A 18 -9.75 -39.40 -44.03
CA GLN A 18 -8.55 -39.65 -43.23
C GLN A 18 -7.87 -38.38 -42.69
N LEU A 19 -8.23 -37.19 -43.20
CA LEU A 19 -7.62 -35.91 -42.78
C LEU A 19 -8.06 -35.43 -41.38
N PHE A 20 -9.04 -36.08 -40.76
CA PHE A 20 -9.50 -35.80 -39.40
C PHE A 20 -9.34 -37.02 -38.48
N ALA A 21 -8.25 -37.77 -38.60
CA ALA A 21 -7.76 -38.56 -37.48
C ALA A 21 -7.32 -37.59 -36.37
N ARG A 22 -8.29 -37.13 -35.57
CA ARG A 22 -8.09 -36.29 -34.39
C ARG A 22 -7.03 -36.98 -33.51
N LYS A 23 -5.80 -36.47 -33.50
CA LYS A 23 -4.80 -36.80 -32.48
C LYS A 23 -5.48 -36.53 -31.14
N LYS A 24 -5.69 -37.56 -30.32
CA LYS A 24 -6.26 -37.37 -28.97
C LYS A 24 -5.38 -36.33 -28.25
N PRO A 25 -5.98 -35.29 -27.64
CA PRO A 25 -5.19 -34.31 -26.91
C PRO A 25 -4.38 -35.05 -25.85
N ASN A 26 -3.08 -34.77 -25.79
CA ASN A 26 -2.22 -35.40 -24.80
C ASN A 26 -2.44 -34.70 -23.47
N ILE A 27 -3.48 -35.14 -22.74
CA ILE A 27 -3.98 -34.55 -21.48
C ILE A 27 -2.83 -34.35 -20.48
N SER A 28 -1.85 -35.27 -20.46
CA SER A 28 -0.64 -35.17 -19.64
C SER A 28 0.20 -33.92 -19.95
N ILE A 29 0.38 -33.56 -21.22
CA ILE A 29 1.13 -32.36 -21.62
C ILE A 29 0.37 -31.09 -21.25
N ILE A 30 -0.94 -31.07 -21.49
CA ILE A 30 -1.80 -29.93 -21.14
C ILE A 30 -1.78 -29.70 -19.62
N LEU A 31 -1.89 -30.77 -18.82
CA LEU A 31 -1.83 -30.68 -17.37
C LEU A 31 -0.47 -30.16 -16.88
N ARG A 32 0.64 -30.63 -17.47
CA ARG A 32 1.99 -30.13 -17.15
C ARG A 32 2.13 -28.64 -17.45
N LEU A 33 1.62 -28.16 -18.59
CA LEU A 33 1.65 -26.73 -18.93
C LEU A 33 0.80 -25.90 -17.96
N LEU A 34 -0.36 -26.42 -17.55
CA LEU A 34 -1.23 -25.77 -16.57
C LEU A 34 -0.54 -25.65 -15.20
N LEU A 35 0.10 -26.72 -14.74
CA LEU A 35 0.87 -26.72 -13.49
C LEU A 35 2.06 -25.75 -13.57
N LEU A 36 2.75 -25.70 -14.70
CA LEU A 36 3.89 -24.80 -14.89
C LEU A 36 3.45 -23.33 -14.91
N SER A 37 2.32 -23.04 -15.55
CA SER A 37 1.67 -21.72 -15.51
C SER A 37 1.27 -21.32 -14.09
N ALA A 38 0.63 -22.24 -13.35
CA ALA A 38 0.25 -22.00 -11.96
C ALA A 38 1.47 -21.71 -11.07
N LEU A 39 2.57 -22.42 -11.28
CA LEU A 39 3.81 -22.21 -10.53
C LEU A 39 4.41 -20.82 -10.80
N ILE A 40 4.47 -20.39 -12.06
CA ILE A 40 4.92 -19.05 -12.44
C ILE A 40 4.00 -17.98 -11.82
N PHE A 41 2.69 -18.20 -11.85
CA PHE A 41 1.72 -17.28 -11.26
C PHE A 41 1.92 -17.14 -9.74
N ILE A 42 2.10 -18.24 -9.03
CA ILE A 42 2.36 -18.22 -7.58
C ILE A 42 3.64 -17.46 -7.28
N LEU A 43 4.72 -17.72 -8.01
CA LEU A 43 5.99 -17.01 -7.82
C LEU A 43 5.82 -15.50 -8.06
N GLY A 44 5.19 -15.11 -9.17
CA GLY A 44 4.91 -13.70 -9.47
C GLY A 44 4.03 -13.04 -8.41
N PHE A 45 3.00 -13.74 -7.94
CA PHE A 45 2.12 -13.26 -6.88
C PHE A 45 2.89 -13.05 -5.58
N VAL A 46 3.72 -14.00 -5.14
CA VAL A 46 4.54 -13.87 -3.92
C VAL A 46 5.52 -12.72 -4.04
N SER A 47 6.21 -12.58 -5.18
CA SER A 47 7.11 -11.44 -5.42
C SER A 47 6.37 -10.10 -5.36
N PHE A 48 5.19 -10.01 -5.96
CA PHE A 48 4.35 -8.81 -5.88
C PHE A 48 3.91 -8.50 -4.44
N GLN A 49 3.52 -9.53 -3.66
CA GLN A 49 3.15 -9.37 -2.27
C GLN A 49 4.32 -8.85 -1.42
N ILE A 50 5.52 -9.39 -1.62
CA ILE A 50 6.73 -8.93 -0.92
C ILE A 50 7.02 -7.46 -1.27
N TYR A 51 7.01 -7.11 -2.56
CA TYR A 51 7.23 -5.74 -3.02
C TYR A 51 6.23 -4.78 -2.37
N ARG A 52 4.94 -5.12 -2.42
CA ARG A 52 3.88 -4.31 -1.80
C ARG A 52 4.07 -4.14 -0.30
N GLN A 53 4.51 -5.19 0.40
CA GLN A 53 4.75 -5.13 1.83
C GLN A 53 5.92 -4.20 2.17
N ILE A 54 6.97 -4.23 1.35
CA ILE A 54 8.14 -3.34 1.51
C ILE A 54 7.73 -1.88 1.29
N ASP A 55 6.96 -1.60 0.24
CA ASP A 55 6.46 -0.25 -0.07
C ASP A 55 5.61 0.31 1.08
N LEU A 56 4.67 -0.49 1.59
CA LEU A 56 3.85 -0.12 2.74
C LEU A 56 4.69 0.13 4.00
N TYR A 57 5.73 -0.68 4.23
CA TYR A 57 6.64 -0.49 5.38
C TYR A 57 7.37 0.86 5.30
N TYR A 58 7.91 1.21 4.14
CA TYR A 58 8.63 2.48 3.99
C TYR A 58 7.71 3.69 4.12
N ASN A 59 6.51 3.63 3.54
CA ASN A 59 5.52 4.69 3.67
C ASN A 59 5.07 4.88 5.14
N LEU A 60 4.80 3.78 5.86
CA LEU A 60 4.48 3.87 7.30
C LEU A 60 5.63 4.45 8.11
N LYS A 61 6.86 4.03 7.81
CA LYS A 61 8.06 4.52 8.50
C LYS A 61 8.24 6.03 8.30
N GLU A 62 8.02 6.52 7.08
CA GLU A 62 8.11 7.95 6.78
C GLU A 62 7.05 8.76 7.54
N GLN A 63 5.79 8.30 7.53
CA GLN A 63 4.71 8.93 8.29
C GLN A 63 4.98 8.95 9.79
N TYR A 64 5.52 7.85 10.33
CA TYR A 64 5.88 7.78 11.74
C TYR A 64 6.97 8.79 12.10
N ASN A 65 8.03 8.87 11.30
CA ASN A 65 9.10 9.83 11.52
C ASN A 65 8.61 11.29 11.42
N GLU A 66 7.68 11.57 10.51
CA GLU A 66 7.08 12.91 10.40
C GLU A 66 6.26 13.26 11.65
N ILE A 67 5.47 12.31 12.15
CA ILE A 67 4.70 12.48 13.40
C ILE A 67 5.63 12.69 14.59
N GLU A 68 6.71 11.92 14.68
CA GLU A 68 7.72 12.06 15.74
C GLU A 68 8.36 13.45 15.72
N LYS A 69 8.77 13.92 14.53
CA LYS A 69 9.31 15.27 14.36
C LYS A 69 8.31 16.36 14.75
N ARG A 70 7.05 16.25 14.33
CA ARG A 70 6.00 17.21 14.72
C ARG A 70 5.75 17.23 16.23
N LYS A 71 5.85 16.08 16.88
CA LYS A 71 5.73 15.97 18.34
C LYS A 71 6.89 16.68 19.04
N GLU A 72 8.12 16.51 18.57
CA GLU A 72 9.28 17.23 19.10
C GLU A 72 9.13 18.74 18.94
N GLU A 73 8.76 19.21 17.74
CA GLU A 73 8.51 20.63 17.45
C GLU A 73 7.44 21.23 18.38
N LEU A 74 6.33 20.51 18.58
CA LEU A 74 5.26 20.94 19.47
C LEU A 74 5.71 21.01 20.93
N ASN A 75 6.52 20.05 21.38
CA ASN A 75 7.03 20.03 22.75
C ASN A 75 8.00 21.19 23.00
N ASP A 76 8.86 21.51 22.04
CA ASP A 76 9.73 22.68 22.09
C ASP A 76 8.94 23.99 22.13
N GLU A 77 7.84 24.08 21.36
CA GLU A 77 6.96 25.24 21.41
C GLU A 77 6.26 25.39 22.76
N ILE A 78 5.77 24.29 23.34
CA ILE A 78 5.19 24.28 24.70
C ILE A 78 6.22 24.76 25.73
N LEU A 79 7.46 24.27 25.67
CA LEU A 79 8.53 24.70 26.57
C LEU A 79 8.80 26.21 26.45
N LYS A 80 8.90 26.73 25.22
CA LYS A 80 9.07 28.17 24.99
C LYS A 80 7.90 28.99 25.54
N ARG A 81 6.66 28.56 25.28
CA ARG A 81 5.46 29.23 25.79
C ARG A 81 5.43 29.24 27.32
N ASN A 82 5.78 28.11 27.95
CA ASN A 82 5.86 28.02 29.41
C ASN A 82 6.93 28.95 30.00
N GLN A 83 8.09 29.07 29.34
CA GLN A 83 9.12 30.04 29.76
C GLN A 83 8.63 31.48 29.66
N ILE A 84 7.94 31.84 28.57
CA ILE A 84 7.35 33.17 28.40
C ILE A 84 6.30 33.44 29.48
N LEU A 85 5.42 32.48 29.75
CA LEU A 85 4.40 32.61 30.80
C LEU A 85 5.03 32.78 32.19
N LEU A 86 6.11 32.06 32.47
CA LEU A 86 6.84 32.20 33.73
C LEU A 86 7.51 33.59 33.84
N ASP A 87 8.16 34.07 32.79
CA ASP A 87 8.74 35.42 32.76
C ASP A 87 7.65 36.49 32.95
N LEU A 88 6.52 36.35 32.27
CA LEU A 88 5.38 37.26 32.41
C LEU A 88 4.83 37.25 33.83
N LYS A 89 4.68 36.06 34.44
CA LYS A 89 4.24 35.90 35.82
C LYS A 89 5.20 36.60 36.79
N ASN A 90 6.51 36.44 36.61
CA ASN A 90 7.51 37.08 37.45
C ASN A 90 7.46 38.61 37.30
N ARG A 91 7.40 39.12 36.08
CA ARG A 91 7.28 40.57 35.81
C ARG A 91 6.00 41.19 36.38
N LEU A 92 4.91 40.43 36.40
CA LEU A 92 3.65 40.86 37.02
C LEU A 92 3.76 40.87 38.54
N ALA A 93 4.40 39.85 39.13
CA ALA A 93 4.68 39.82 40.57
C ALA A 93 5.55 41.00 41.03
N ASP A 94 6.56 41.39 40.24
CA ASP A 94 7.39 42.57 40.49
C ASP A 94 6.57 43.87 40.49
N LYS A 95 5.44 43.89 39.79
CA LYS A 95 4.48 45.00 39.76
C LYS A 95 3.36 44.87 40.79
N GLY A 96 3.46 43.90 41.71
CA GLY A 96 2.47 43.66 42.76
C GLY A 96 1.26 42.84 42.33
N VAL A 97 1.28 42.23 41.14
CA VAL A 97 0.20 41.37 40.63
C VAL A 97 0.57 39.90 40.83
N ILE A 98 -0.15 39.21 41.71
CA ILE A 98 0.02 37.78 42.01
C ILE A 98 -1.07 36.98 41.28
N ILE A 99 -0.66 35.96 40.53
CA ILE A 99 -1.56 35.07 39.80
C ILE A 99 -1.59 33.70 40.48
N ASN A 100 -2.76 33.32 40.98
CA ASN A 100 -3.04 32.03 41.62
C ASN A 100 -4.12 31.28 40.83
N GLY A 101 -3.71 30.37 39.94
CA GLY A 101 -4.66 29.66 39.07
C GLY A 101 -5.33 30.62 38.08
N GLU A 102 -6.66 30.76 38.19
CA GLU A 102 -7.46 31.67 37.34
C GLU A 102 -7.67 33.06 37.98
N GLU A 103 -7.26 33.26 39.23
CA GLU A 103 -7.50 34.50 39.97
C GLU A 103 -6.29 35.45 39.94
N PHE A 104 -6.55 36.73 39.68
CA PHE A 104 -5.58 37.81 39.69
C PHE A 104 -5.75 38.63 40.97
N HIS A 105 -4.71 38.73 41.79
CA HIS A 105 -4.67 39.59 42.97
C HIS A 105 -3.66 40.71 42.75
N GLN A 106 -4.07 41.96 42.92
CA GLN A 106 -3.17 43.11 42.87
C GLN A 106 -2.97 43.64 44.30
N MET A 107 -1.75 43.54 44.81
CA MET A 107 -1.34 44.21 46.04
C MET A 107 -0.98 45.66 45.72
N ASP A 108 -1.57 46.59 46.47
CA ASP A 108 -1.25 48.01 46.35
C ASP A 108 0.10 48.28 47.03
N LEU A 109 1.18 48.30 46.24
CA LEU A 109 2.56 48.44 46.72
C LEU A 109 2.83 49.79 47.42
N TYR A 110 1.95 50.77 47.27
CA TYR A 110 2.09 52.12 47.84
C TYR A 110 1.24 52.36 49.10
N ASN A 111 0.50 51.35 49.57
CA ASN A 111 -0.36 51.44 50.74
C ASN A 111 0.15 50.56 51.90
N PHE A 112 1.43 50.68 52.23
CA PHE A 112 1.97 50.15 53.48
C PHE A 112 1.81 51.22 54.59
N PRO A 113 1.25 50.87 55.78
CA PRO A 113 1.19 51.77 56.92
C PRO A 113 2.56 52.11 57.49
#